data_AF-A0A961Q2Y1-F1
#
_entry.id   AF-A0A961Q2Y1-F1
#
_cell.length_a   1.000
_cell.length_b   1.000
_cell.length_c   1.000
_cell.angle_alpha   90.00
_cell.angle_beta   90.00
_cell.angle_gamma   90.00
#
_symmetry.space_group_name_H-M   'P 1'
#
loop_
_entity.id
_entity.type
_entity.pdbx_description
1 polymer ?
#
loop_
_entity_poly.entity_id
_entity_poly.type
_entity_poly.pdbx_seq_one_letter_code
_entity_poly.pdbx_strand_id
1 'polypeptide(L)'
;AGDIIMAVDGEDTTAMELSDVVDRIRGPENTQVTLTVLRLDEAKNESLDIVITRQEIEVPATDWAMVPGTNVAYLRLTQFSANATDGIQAAVAEIKDAGAEAIVLDLRNNPGGLLEQAVKVTSQFLTTGNVLQEEDANGQRRVYRVQQGGVATDIPVVVLVNAGTASSAEIMAGALQDYDRAELVGETTFGTGTVLEPFMLNDGSALLLGTRQWLT
;
A
#
# COMPACT_ATOMS: atom_id res chain seq x y z
N ALA A 1 21.54 0.61 11.41
CA ALA A 1 21.48 -0.42 10.35
C ALA A 1 22.72 -1.30 10.48
N GLY A 2 22.58 -2.62 10.34
CA GLY A 2 23.68 -3.58 10.55
C GLY A 2 23.68 -4.31 11.90
N ASP A 3 22.70 -4.03 12.78
CA ASP A 3 22.48 -4.80 14.01
C ASP A 3 21.87 -6.18 13.66
N ILE A 4 22.29 -7.23 14.37
CA ILE A 4 21.80 -8.61 14.20
C ILE A 4 20.95 -8.98 15.42
N ILE A 5 19.70 -9.39 15.22
CA ILE A 5 18.84 -9.87 16.30
C ILE A 5 19.26 -11.31 16.65
N MET A 6 19.74 -11.49 17.89
CA MET A 6 20.21 -12.78 18.43
C MET A 6 19.14 -13.47 19.27
N ALA A 7 18.28 -12.71 19.95
CA ALA A 7 17.18 -13.25 20.72
C ALA A 7 15.97 -12.30 20.80
N VAL A 8 14.79 -12.86 21.01
CA VAL A 8 13.52 -12.15 21.27
C VAL A 8 12.93 -12.69 22.56
N ASP A 9 12.74 -11.83 23.56
CA ASP A 9 12.30 -12.19 24.92
C ASP A 9 13.14 -13.32 25.56
N GLY A 10 14.44 -13.33 25.25
CA GLY A 10 15.42 -14.30 25.74
C GLY A 10 15.46 -15.62 24.95
N GLU A 11 14.62 -15.80 23.92
CA GLU A 11 14.69 -16.96 23.03
C GLU A 11 15.59 -16.70 21.82
N ASP A 12 16.58 -17.58 21.60
CA ASP A 12 17.56 -17.50 20.52
C ASP A 12 16.89 -17.58 19.13
N THR A 13 17.15 -16.59 18.28
CA THR A 13 16.57 -16.48 16.93
C THR A 13 17.46 -17.00 15.80
N THR A 14 18.68 -17.46 16.08
CA THR A 14 19.69 -17.81 15.05
C THR A 14 19.29 -18.99 14.16
N ALA A 15 18.45 -19.89 14.65
CA ALA A 15 17.95 -21.06 13.92
C ALA A 15 16.47 -20.93 13.49
N MET A 16 15.84 -19.78 13.72
CA MET A 16 14.44 -19.55 13.38
C MET A 16 14.29 -19.07 11.94
N GLU A 17 13.18 -19.42 11.30
CA GLU A 17 12.75 -18.80 10.04
C GLU A 17 12.39 -17.34 10.28
N LEU A 18 12.59 -16.49 9.27
CA LEU A 18 12.35 -15.05 9.39
C LEU A 18 10.90 -14.72 9.83
N SER A 19 9.92 -15.47 9.32
CA SER A 19 8.51 -15.31 9.70
C SER A 19 8.29 -15.50 11.20
N ASP A 20 8.92 -16.53 11.78
CA ASP A 20 8.75 -16.88 13.19
C ASP A 20 9.37 -15.81 14.10
N VAL A 21 10.52 -15.27 13.68
CA VAL A 21 11.16 -14.13 14.37
C VAL A 21 10.25 -12.91 14.31
N VAL A 22 9.68 -12.58 13.15
CA VAL A 22 8.76 -11.45 12.98
C VAL A 22 7.51 -11.61 13.87
N ASP A 23 6.93 -12.80 13.92
CA ASP A 23 5.73 -13.07 14.71
C ASP A 23 5.97 -12.94 16.22
N ARG A 24 7.18 -13.28 16.70
CA ARG A 24 7.60 -13.08 18.09
C ARG A 24 7.85 -11.60 18.44
N ILE A 25 8.43 -10.85 17.49
CA ILE A 25 8.66 -9.42 17.66
C ILE A 25 7.32 -8.68 17.71
N ARG A 26 6.35 -9.10 16.88
CA ARG A 26 4.98 -8.58 16.89
C ARG A 26 4.22 -9.05 18.13
N GLY A 27 3.15 -8.34 18.46
CA GLY A 27 2.34 -8.61 19.64
C GLY A 27 1.37 -7.48 19.92
N PRO A 28 0.52 -7.62 20.96
CA PRO A 28 -0.49 -6.63 21.27
C PRO A 28 0.11 -5.25 21.54
N GLU A 29 -0.60 -4.21 21.12
CA GLU A 29 -0.22 -2.82 21.39
C GLU A 29 0.02 -2.59 22.90
N ASN A 30 0.97 -1.74 23.22
CA ASN A 30 1.35 -1.37 24.60
C ASN A 30 1.96 -2.52 25.43
N THR A 31 2.27 -3.67 24.82
CA THR A 31 3.10 -4.71 25.45
C THR A 31 4.58 -4.47 25.18
N GLN A 32 5.47 -5.08 25.97
CA GLN A 32 6.91 -4.97 25.77
C GLN A 32 7.48 -6.20 25.06
N VAL A 33 8.55 -5.99 24.31
CA VAL A 33 9.42 -7.02 23.75
C VAL A 33 10.87 -6.65 24.04
N THR A 34 11.68 -7.63 24.43
CA THR A 34 13.12 -7.44 24.61
C THR A 34 13.85 -8.04 23.41
N LEU A 35 14.58 -7.22 22.67
CA LEU A 35 15.45 -7.67 21.59
C LEU A 35 16.89 -7.70 22.08
N THR A 36 17.53 -8.86 22.06
CA THR A 36 18.98 -8.96 22.23
C THR A 36 19.61 -8.77 20.85
N VAL A 37 20.28 -7.64 20.65
CA VAL A 37 20.95 -7.30 19.39
C VAL A 37 22.46 -7.34 19.54
N LEU A 38 23.11 -7.96 18.56
CA LEU A 38 24.54 -7.89 18.35
C LEU A 38 24.85 -6.70 17.43
N ARG A 39 25.51 -5.70 17.97
CA ARG A 39 26.05 -4.58 17.19
C ARG A 39 27.49 -4.89 16.83
N LEU A 40 27.76 -4.96 15.52
CA LEU A 40 29.11 -5.12 15.00
C LEU A 40 29.78 -3.75 14.93
N ASP A 41 30.81 -3.54 15.75
CA ASP A 41 31.70 -2.38 15.73
C ASP A 41 33.14 -2.86 15.46
N GLU A 42 33.94 -2.06 14.76
CA GLU A 42 35.33 -2.34 14.40
C GLU A 42 36.21 -2.60 15.65
N ALA A 43 35.84 -2.04 16.81
CA ALA A 43 36.63 -2.16 18.03
C ALA A 43 36.20 -3.31 18.96
N LYS A 44 34.90 -3.63 19.05
CA LYS A 44 34.33 -4.68 19.92
C LYS A 44 32.89 -5.01 19.49
N ASN A 45 32.59 -6.29 19.36
CA ASN A 45 31.21 -6.76 19.25
C ASN A 45 30.52 -6.60 20.61
N GLU A 46 29.39 -5.88 20.64
CA GLU A 46 28.61 -5.66 21.85
C GLU A 46 27.22 -6.28 21.68
N SER A 47 26.79 -7.03 22.71
CA SER A 47 25.42 -7.54 22.82
C SER A 47 24.63 -6.60 23.72
N LEU A 48 23.50 -6.10 23.24
CA LEU A 48 22.66 -5.13 23.91
C LEU A 48 21.23 -5.67 24.01
N ASP A 49 20.62 -5.59 25.19
CA ASP A 49 19.20 -5.83 25.36
C ASP A 49 18.44 -4.52 25.21
N ILE A 50 17.54 -4.47 24.23
CA ILE A 50 16.69 -3.31 23.94
C ILE A 50 15.25 -3.68 24.27
N VAL A 51 14.68 -3.04 25.28
CA VAL A 51 13.25 -3.16 25.60
C VAL A 51 12.46 -2.17 24.75
N ILE A 52 11.55 -2.69 23.93
CA ILE A 52 10.71 -1.91 23.02
C ILE A 52 9.26 -2.08 23.46
N THR A 53 8.54 -0.97 23.61
CA THR A 53 7.08 -0.99 23.75
C THR A 53 6.47 -1.11 22.36
N ARG A 54 5.70 -2.17 22.11
CA ARG A 54 4.97 -2.37 20.86
C ARG A 54 3.95 -1.25 20.70
N GLN A 55 3.98 -0.62 19.54
CA GLN A 55 3.01 0.39 19.13
C GLN A 55 2.57 0.08 17.70
N GLU A 56 1.40 0.58 17.33
CA GLU A 56 1.01 0.63 15.94
C GLU A 56 1.99 1.55 15.18
N ILE A 57 2.71 0.98 14.22
CA ILE A 57 3.58 1.75 13.33
C ILE A 57 2.76 2.07 12.08
N GLU A 58 2.33 3.31 11.97
CA GLU A 58 1.79 3.81 10.71
C GLU A 58 2.96 4.08 9.75
N VAL A 59 3.14 3.18 8.78
CA VAL A 59 3.96 3.49 7.62
C VAL A 59 3.14 4.44 6.75
N PRO A 60 3.65 5.65 6.41
CA PRO A 60 2.94 6.55 5.51
C PRO A 60 2.67 5.83 4.18
N ALA A 61 1.41 5.81 3.77
CA ALA A 61 1.03 5.25 2.49
C ALA A 61 1.55 6.10 1.31
N THR A 62 1.83 7.38 1.57
CA THR A 62 2.15 8.39 0.57
C THR A 62 3.37 9.21 0.92
N ASP A 63 4.17 9.51 -0.09
CA ASP A 63 5.27 10.48 -0.05
C ASP A 63 5.15 11.41 -1.25
N TRP A 64 5.57 12.68 -1.12
CA TRP A 64 5.57 13.60 -2.25
C TRP A 64 6.74 14.59 -2.23
N ALA A 65 7.09 15.11 -3.40
CA ALA A 65 8.06 16.19 -3.56
C ALA A 65 7.81 16.98 -4.85
N MET A 66 8.25 18.24 -4.90
CA MET A 66 8.32 18.98 -6.17
C MET A 66 9.44 18.43 -7.05
N VAL A 67 9.15 18.23 -8.34
CA VAL A 67 10.15 17.87 -9.33
C VAL A 67 11.04 19.09 -9.59
N PRO A 68 12.37 19.01 -9.35
CA PRO A 68 13.26 20.16 -9.41
C PRO A 68 13.19 20.92 -10.74
N GLY A 69 13.06 22.25 -10.65
CA GLY A 69 12.99 23.13 -11.82
C GLY A 69 11.66 23.09 -12.58
N THR A 70 10.60 22.53 -12.00
CA THR A 70 9.25 22.48 -12.59
C THR A 70 8.17 22.84 -11.56
N ASN A 71 6.95 23.05 -12.03
CA ASN A 71 5.75 23.17 -11.18
C ASN A 71 5.00 21.83 -11.07
N VAL A 72 5.69 20.70 -11.21
CA VAL A 72 5.08 19.36 -11.15
C VAL A 72 5.41 18.72 -9.82
N ALA A 73 4.41 18.15 -9.14
CA ALA A 73 4.60 17.33 -7.96
C ALA A 73 4.74 15.86 -8.35
N TYR A 74 5.72 15.18 -7.78
CA TYR A 74 5.81 13.74 -7.76
C TYR A 74 5.13 13.24 -6.48
N LEU A 75 4.07 12.45 -6.62
CA LEU A 75 3.30 11.85 -5.53
C LEU A 75 3.40 10.33 -5.66
N ARG A 76 3.97 9.67 -4.66
CA ARG A 76 4.08 8.21 -4.62
C ARG A 76 3.04 7.64 -3.67
N LEU A 77 2.30 6.64 -4.12
CA LEU A 77 1.44 5.80 -3.27
C LEU A 77 2.07 4.42 -3.18
N THR A 78 2.56 4.05 -2.00
CA THR A 78 3.31 2.80 -1.79
C THR A 78 2.39 1.59 -1.61
N GLN A 79 1.22 1.78 -1.00
CA GLN A 79 0.24 0.72 -0.76
C GLN A 79 -1.16 1.30 -0.52
N PHE A 80 -2.21 0.51 -0.79
CA PHE A 80 -3.59 0.81 -0.41
C PHE A 80 -3.87 0.32 1.03
N SER A 81 -3.14 0.86 2.00
CA SER A 81 -3.32 0.63 3.44
C SER A 81 -4.51 1.42 4.00
N ALA A 82 -4.89 1.17 5.26
CA ALA A 82 -6.04 1.81 5.90
C ALA A 82 -5.98 3.35 5.91
N ASN A 83 -4.78 3.93 5.97
CA ASN A 83 -4.50 5.37 5.96
C ASN A 83 -4.26 5.95 4.54
N ALA A 84 -4.39 5.16 3.48
CA ALA A 84 -4.06 5.60 2.11
C ALA A 84 -4.92 6.77 1.62
N THR A 85 -6.22 6.74 1.90
CA THR A 85 -7.12 7.84 1.51
C THR A 85 -6.74 9.15 2.16
N ASP A 86 -6.52 9.13 3.48
CA ASP A 86 -6.19 10.33 4.26
C ASP A 86 -4.81 10.87 3.84
N GLY A 87 -3.84 9.98 3.59
CA GLY A 87 -2.52 10.34 3.07
C GLY A 87 -2.59 11.03 1.71
N ILE A 88 -3.38 10.49 0.77
CA ILE A 88 -3.60 11.12 -0.54
C ILE A 88 -4.25 12.49 -0.40
N GLN A 89 -5.27 12.62 0.45
CA GLN A 89 -5.97 13.89 0.64
C GLN A 89 -5.04 14.96 1.22
N ALA A 90 -4.26 14.61 2.24
CA ALA A 90 -3.27 15.50 2.84
C ALA A 90 -2.18 15.89 1.83
N ALA A 91 -1.59 14.91 1.14
CA ALA A 91 -0.53 15.16 0.16
C ALA A 91 -1.02 16.05 -0.99
N VAL A 92 -2.23 15.81 -1.53
CA VAL A 92 -2.79 16.66 -2.60
C VAL A 92 -3.02 18.09 -2.12
N ALA A 93 -3.49 18.28 -0.87
CA ALA A 93 -3.66 19.62 -0.30
C ALA A 93 -2.30 20.35 -0.22
N GLU A 94 -1.27 19.70 0.33
CA GLU A 94 0.07 20.25 0.44
C GLU A 94 0.71 20.54 -0.94
N ILE A 95 0.50 19.66 -1.92
CA ILE A 95 0.94 19.83 -3.31
C ILE A 95 0.30 21.08 -3.94
N LYS A 96 -1.00 21.29 -3.72
CA LYS A 96 -1.73 22.47 -4.22
C LYS A 96 -1.23 23.75 -3.55
N ASP A 97 -1.03 23.72 -2.24
CA ASP A 97 -0.49 24.85 -1.46
C ASP A 97 0.95 25.20 -1.87
N ALA A 98 1.74 24.21 -2.28
CA ALA A 98 3.09 24.39 -2.83
C ALA A 98 3.10 24.96 -4.27
N GLY A 99 1.93 25.15 -4.89
CA GLY A 99 1.80 25.77 -6.21
C GLY A 99 2.04 24.82 -7.38
N ALA A 100 1.89 23.50 -7.18
CA ALA A 100 2.00 22.55 -8.28
C ALA A 100 0.84 22.71 -9.29
N GLU A 101 1.19 22.65 -10.57
CA GLU A 101 0.28 22.71 -11.71
C GLU A 101 -0.11 21.33 -12.23
N ALA A 102 0.63 20.28 -11.86
CA ALA A 102 0.36 18.89 -12.26
C ALA A 102 0.94 17.88 -11.27
N ILE A 103 0.43 16.65 -11.31
CA ILE A 103 0.88 15.52 -10.49
C ILE A 103 1.40 14.38 -11.38
N VAL A 104 2.56 13.83 -11.03
CA VAL A 104 2.99 12.50 -11.44
C VAL A 104 2.67 11.55 -10.29
N LEU A 105 1.65 10.71 -10.47
CA LEU A 105 1.25 9.70 -9.49
C LEU A 105 2.05 8.41 -9.74
N ASP A 106 2.94 8.06 -8.83
CA ASP A 106 3.77 6.85 -8.93
C ASP A 106 3.16 5.66 -8.19
N LEU A 107 2.73 4.66 -8.97
CA LEU A 107 2.21 3.36 -8.51
C LEU A 107 3.20 2.22 -8.76
N ARG A 108 4.46 2.50 -9.13
CA ARG A 108 5.48 1.48 -9.37
C ARG A 108 5.76 0.71 -8.08
N ASN A 109 5.82 -0.61 -8.20
CA ASN A 109 6.01 -1.54 -7.09
C ASN A 109 4.96 -1.43 -5.97
N ASN A 110 3.77 -0.92 -6.28
CA ASN A 110 2.63 -0.94 -5.38
C ASN A 110 1.86 -2.26 -5.57
N PRO A 111 1.87 -3.18 -4.60
CA PRO A 111 1.25 -4.50 -4.73
C PRO A 111 -0.29 -4.47 -4.56
N GLY A 112 -0.87 -3.28 -4.41
CA GLY A 112 -2.29 -3.07 -4.14
C GLY A 112 -2.58 -2.90 -2.65
N GLY A 113 -3.67 -3.52 -2.18
CA GLY A 113 -4.06 -3.46 -0.77
C GLY A 113 -5.57 -3.61 -0.61
N LEU A 114 -6.15 -2.82 0.28
CA LEU A 114 -7.56 -2.88 0.62
C LEU A 114 -8.41 -2.34 -0.53
N LEU A 115 -9.36 -3.15 -1.02
CA LEU A 115 -10.28 -2.75 -2.09
C LEU A 115 -11.07 -1.48 -1.74
N GLU A 116 -11.50 -1.34 -0.49
CA GLU A 116 -12.21 -0.14 -0.04
C GLU A 116 -11.34 1.13 -0.20
N GLN A 117 -10.04 1.01 0.08
CA GLN A 117 -9.09 2.10 -0.11
C GLN A 117 -8.86 2.37 -1.59
N ALA A 118 -8.84 1.34 -2.45
CA ALA A 118 -8.80 1.53 -3.90
C ALA A 118 -9.95 2.40 -4.39
N VAL A 119 -11.18 2.13 -3.93
CA VAL A 119 -12.37 2.92 -4.27
C VAL A 119 -12.24 4.36 -3.79
N LYS A 120 -11.89 4.55 -2.52
CA LYS A 120 -11.79 5.89 -1.89
C LYS A 120 -10.66 6.74 -2.50
N VAL A 121 -9.49 6.17 -2.69
CA VAL A 121 -8.33 6.84 -3.29
C VAL A 121 -8.61 7.19 -4.76
N THR A 122 -9.11 6.26 -5.56
CA THR A 122 -9.44 6.53 -6.98
C THR A 122 -10.50 7.62 -7.10
N SER A 123 -11.47 7.64 -6.17
CA SER A 123 -12.50 8.69 -6.11
C SER A 123 -11.94 10.09 -5.83
N GLN A 124 -10.70 10.21 -5.34
CA GLN A 124 -10.07 11.53 -5.19
C GLN A 124 -9.75 12.19 -6.54
N PHE A 125 -9.63 11.40 -7.60
CA PHE A 125 -9.21 11.85 -8.93
C PHE A 125 -10.33 11.85 -9.96
N LEU A 126 -11.48 11.21 -9.68
CA LEU A 126 -12.64 11.12 -10.57
C LEU A 126 -13.85 11.88 -10.02
N THR A 127 -14.67 12.45 -10.89
CA THR A 127 -15.92 13.14 -10.51
C THR A 127 -17.14 12.22 -10.52
N THR A 128 -17.19 11.26 -11.45
CA THR A 128 -18.34 10.38 -11.68
C THR A 128 -17.86 9.01 -12.20
N GLY A 129 -18.80 8.08 -12.33
CA GLY A 129 -18.54 6.77 -12.91
C GLY A 129 -18.37 5.68 -11.86
N ASN A 130 -17.72 4.60 -12.28
CA ASN A 130 -17.42 3.44 -11.46
C ASN A 130 -15.90 3.31 -11.32
N VAL A 131 -15.41 2.98 -10.13
CA VAL A 131 -14.00 2.64 -9.94
C VAL A 131 -13.72 1.22 -10.43
N LEU A 132 -14.65 0.30 -10.18
CA LEU A 132 -14.57 -1.08 -10.66
C LEU A 132 -15.95 -1.74 -10.67
N GLN A 133 -16.00 -2.92 -11.28
CA GLN A 133 -17.08 -3.90 -11.16
C GLN A 133 -16.50 -5.24 -10.76
N GLU A 134 -17.12 -5.93 -9.81
CA GLU A 134 -16.83 -7.35 -9.55
C GLU A 134 -17.87 -8.20 -10.27
N GLU A 135 -17.45 -9.31 -10.86
CA GLU A 135 -18.31 -10.32 -11.47
C GLU A 135 -18.01 -11.69 -10.86
N ASP A 136 -19.05 -12.38 -10.36
CA ASP A 136 -18.94 -13.73 -9.84
C ASP A 136 -19.09 -14.80 -10.94
N ALA A 137 -18.87 -16.07 -10.59
CA ALA A 137 -19.00 -17.19 -11.52
C ALA A 137 -20.41 -17.40 -12.11
N ASN A 138 -21.44 -16.77 -11.53
CA ASN A 138 -22.82 -16.78 -12.03
C ASN A 138 -23.11 -15.58 -12.95
N GLY A 139 -22.14 -14.70 -13.19
CA GLY A 139 -22.30 -13.46 -13.95
C GLY A 139 -22.99 -12.35 -13.16
N GLN A 140 -23.16 -12.48 -11.84
CA GLN A 140 -23.70 -11.42 -11.01
C GLN A 140 -22.66 -10.32 -10.85
N ARG A 141 -23.05 -9.08 -11.17
CA ARG A 141 -22.17 -7.92 -11.12
C ARG A 141 -22.45 -7.02 -9.93
N ARG A 142 -21.40 -6.62 -9.24
CA ARG A 142 -21.42 -5.58 -8.21
C ARG A 142 -20.59 -4.39 -8.69
N VAL A 143 -21.23 -3.23 -8.75
CA VAL A 143 -20.60 -1.98 -9.20
C VAL A 143 -20.14 -1.15 -8.01
N TYR A 144 -18.89 -0.72 -8.03
CA TYR A 144 -18.32 0.19 -7.04
C TYR A 144 -18.20 1.58 -7.66
N ARG A 145 -19.06 2.50 -7.22
CA ARG A 145 -19.13 3.86 -7.77
C ARG A 145 -18.08 4.79 -7.20
N VAL A 146 -17.71 5.78 -7.99
CA VAL A 146 -16.93 6.94 -7.54
C VAL A 146 -17.67 7.65 -6.41
N GLN A 147 -16.97 7.90 -5.31
CA GLN A 147 -17.46 8.66 -4.17
C GLN A 147 -17.27 10.16 -4.42
N GLN A 148 -18.22 10.97 -3.98
CA GLN A 148 -18.18 12.42 -4.19
C GLN A 148 -17.18 13.09 -3.24
N GLY A 149 -16.67 14.27 -3.64
CA GLY A 149 -15.75 15.08 -2.84
C GLY A 149 -14.26 14.89 -3.15
N GLY A 150 -13.93 14.39 -4.34
CA GLY A 150 -12.54 14.18 -4.73
C GLY A 150 -11.72 15.46 -4.82
N VAL A 151 -10.56 15.47 -4.16
CA VAL A 151 -9.70 16.66 -3.99
C VAL A 151 -8.73 16.92 -5.15
N ALA A 152 -8.56 15.96 -6.05
CA ALA A 152 -7.62 15.99 -7.17
C ALA A 152 -8.32 15.83 -8.53
N THR A 153 -9.60 16.23 -8.64
CA THR A 153 -10.40 16.05 -9.85
C THR A 153 -10.05 17.02 -10.98
N ASP A 154 -9.42 18.15 -10.65
CA ASP A 154 -9.12 19.28 -11.53
C ASP A 154 -7.65 19.42 -11.92
N ILE A 155 -6.73 18.93 -11.08
CA ILE A 155 -5.29 19.02 -11.31
C ILE A 155 -4.83 17.99 -12.36
N PRO A 156 -4.11 18.37 -13.43
CA PRO A 156 -3.55 17.43 -14.40
C PRO A 156 -2.76 16.29 -13.74
N VAL A 157 -2.94 15.05 -14.20
CA VAL A 157 -2.26 13.87 -13.63
C VAL A 157 -1.78 12.91 -14.71
N VAL A 158 -0.60 12.32 -14.49
CA VAL A 158 -0.06 11.18 -15.24
C VAL A 158 0.27 10.09 -14.22
N VAL A 159 0.07 8.82 -14.57
CA VAL A 159 0.31 7.69 -13.67
C VAL A 159 1.53 6.89 -14.14
N LEU A 160 2.50 6.67 -13.25
CA LEU A 160 3.63 5.78 -13.49
C LEU A 160 3.33 4.37 -13.00
N VAL A 161 3.55 3.38 -13.86
CA VAL A 161 3.29 1.96 -13.57
C VAL A 161 4.47 1.08 -13.99
N ASN A 162 4.58 -0.10 -13.38
CA ASN A 162 5.53 -1.13 -13.82
C ASN A 162 5.01 -2.54 -13.52
N ALA A 163 5.81 -3.57 -13.79
CA ALA A 163 5.47 -4.97 -13.51
C ALA A 163 5.19 -5.27 -12.02
N GLY A 164 5.54 -4.37 -11.09
CA GLY A 164 5.23 -4.48 -9.66
C GLY A 164 3.94 -3.75 -9.25
N THR A 165 3.26 -3.06 -10.17
CA THR A 165 1.94 -2.48 -9.97
C THR A 165 0.90 -3.60 -10.07
N ALA A 166 0.20 -3.88 -8.96
CA ALA A 166 -0.75 -5.00 -8.87
C ALA A 166 -2.05 -4.63 -8.14
N SER A 167 -3.11 -5.37 -8.42
CA SER A 167 -4.38 -5.42 -7.69
C SER A 167 -5.04 -4.04 -7.57
N SER A 168 -5.26 -3.50 -6.37
CA SER A 168 -5.82 -2.17 -6.15
C SER A 168 -5.12 -1.06 -6.94
N ALA A 169 -3.81 -1.19 -7.18
CA ALA A 169 -3.06 -0.24 -7.99
C ALA A 169 -3.44 -0.34 -9.49
N GLU A 170 -3.70 -1.56 -9.98
CA GLU A 170 -4.20 -1.80 -11.34
C GLU A 170 -5.65 -1.33 -11.50
N ILE A 171 -6.49 -1.51 -10.48
CA ILE A 171 -7.86 -0.97 -10.46
C ILE A 171 -7.83 0.56 -10.61
N MET A 172 -6.99 1.24 -9.81
CA MET A 172 -6.87 2.70 -9.89
C MET A 172 -6.32 3.13 -11.27
N ALA A 173 -5.25 2.49 -11.74
CA ALA A 173 -4.64 2.82 -13.03
C ALA A 173 -5.63 2.61 -14.19
N GLY A 174 -6.32 1.47 -14.23
CA GLY A 174 -7.32 1.15 -15.24
C GLY A 174 -8.51 2.10 -15.20
N ALA A 175 -9.05 2.40 -14.02
CA ALA A 175 -10.14 3.38 -13.90
C ALA A 175 -9.71 4.77 -14.40
N LEU A 176 -8.52 5.26 -14.01
CA LEU A 176 -8.06 6.56 -14.48
C LEU A 176 -7.81 6.59 -15.99
N GLN A 177 -7.35 5.48 -16.57
CA GLN A 177 -7.18 5.34 -18.01
C GLN A 177 -8.53 5.31 -18.75
N ASP A 178 -9.48 4.50 -18.28
CA ASP A 178 -10.77 4.29 -18.95
C ASP A 178 -11.67 5.53 -18.95
N TYR A 179 -11.51 6.43 -17.98
CA TYR A 179 -12.20 7.72 -17.96
C TYR A 179 -11.39 8.85 -18.62
N ASP A 180 -10.34 8.54 -19.37
CA ASP A 180 -9.42 9.53 -19.97
C ASP A 180 -8.89 10.54 -18.94
N ARG A 181 -8.81 10.14 -17.66
CA ARG A 181 -8.42 11.02 -16.56
C ARG A 181 -6.91 11.16 -16.48
N ALA A 182 -6.18 10.10 -16.83
CA ALA A 182 -4.73 10.08 -16.79
C ALA A 182 -4.15 9.15 -17.86
N GLU A 183 -3.02 9.56 -18.44
CA GLU A 183 -2.19 8.66 -19.25
C GLU A 183 -1.37 7.74 -18.33
N LEU A 184 -1.27 6.46 -18.70
CA LEU A 184 -0.39 5.49 -18.03
C LEU A 184 0.97 5.48 -18.73
N VAL A 185 2.05 5.65 -17.97
CA VAL A 185 3.42 5.67 -18.46
C VAL A 185 4.25 4.63 -17.73
N GLY A 186 5.01 3.83 -18.47
CA GLY A 186 5.93 2.84 -17.91
C GLY A 186 5.83 1.49 -18.61
N GLU A 187 5.65 0.43 -17.83
CA GLU A 187 5.63 -0.96 -18.31
C GLU A 187 4.28 -1.62 -18.02
N THR A 188 4.01 -2.74 -18.68
CA THR A 188 2.84 -3.59 -18.38
C THR A 188 2.80 -3.95 -16.90
N THR A 189 1.63 -3.83 -16.29
CA THR A 189 1.37 -4.16 -14.88
C THR A 189 1.38 -5.68 -14.63
N PHE A 190 1.24 -6.08 -13.37
CA PHE A 190 1.34 -7.48 -12.97
C PHE A 190 0.27 -8.39 -13.59
N GLY A 191 -0.96 -7.90 -13.77
CA GLY A 191 -2.08 -8.64 -14.36
C GLY A 191 -2.95 -9.40 -13.35
N THR A 192 -3.15 -8.88 -12.13
CA THR A 192 -4.07 -9.52 -11.18
C THR A 192 -5.52 -9.16 -11.50
N GLY A 193 -6.35 -10.11 -11.92
CA GLY A 193 -7.77 -9.86 -12.23
C GLY A 193 -8.76 -10.42 -11.22
N THR A 194 -8.29 -10.99 -10.10
CA THR A 194 -9.10 -11.88 -9.24
C THR A 194 -9.25 -11.33 -7.83
N VAL A 195 -10.45 -11.43 -7.28
CA VAL A 195 -10.75 -11.16 -5.87
C VAL A 195 -10.69 -12.46 -5.09
N LEU A 196 -9.83 -12.50 -4.08
CA LEU A 196 -9.66 -13.66 -3.19
C LEU A 196 -10.58 -13.53 -1.98
N GLU A 197 -11.35 -14.58 -1.69
CA GLU A 197 -12.13 -14.71 -0.47
C GLU A 197 -11.49 -15.74 0.48
N PRO A 198 -11.43 -15.45 1.79
CA PRO A 198 -10.98 -16.41 2.78
C PRO A 198 -12.12 -17.36 3.17
N PHE A 199 -11.83 -18.66 3.13
CA PHE A 199 -12.69 -19.74 3.60
C PHE A 199 -12.04 -20.38 4.82
N MET A 200 -12.55 -20.07 6.01
CA MET A 200 -12.06 -20.64 7.26
C MET A 200 -12.45 -22.11 7.36
N LEU A 201 -11.49 -22.97 7.70
CA LEU A 201 -11.66 -24.40 7.89
C LEU A 201 -11.86 -24.72 9.37
N ASN A 202 -12.45 -25.90 9.65
CA ASN A 202 -12.81 -26.32 11.00
C ASN A 202 -11.61 -26.49 11.94
N ASP A 203 -10.41 -26.65 11.40
CA ASP A 203 -9.15 -26.78 12.14
C ASP A 203 -8.46 -25.43 12.41
N GLY A 204 -9.08 -24.31 12.01
CA GLY A 204 -8.55 -22.95 12.16
C GLY A 204 -7.67 -22.47 11.00
N SER A 205 -7.37 -23.32 10.02
CA SER A 205 -6.68 -22.90 8.80
C SER A 205 -7.62 -22.13 7.85
N ALA A 206 -7.06 -21.51 6.81
CA ALA A 206 -7.82 -20.74 5.81
C ALA A 206 -7.42 -21.09 4.38
N LEU A 207 -8.41 -21.25 3.51
CA LEU A 207 -8.23 -21.32 2.05
C LEU A 207 -8.52 -19.94 1.45
N LEU A 208 -7.57 -19.38 0.69
CA LEU A 208 -7.80 -18.21 -0.14
C LEU A 208 -8.21 -18.68 -1.54
N LEU A 209 -9.46 -18.41 -1.92
CA LEU A 209 -10.01 -18.83 -3.21
C LEU A 209 -10.45 -17.61 -4.02
N GLY A 210 -10.06 -17.58 -5.30
CA GLY A 210 -10.56 -16.60 -6.25
C GLY A 210 -12.02 -16.86 -6.58
N THR A 211 -12.93 -15.98 -6.15
CA THR A 211 -14.38 -16.17 -6.34
C THR A 211 -15.00 -15.16 -7.29
N ARG A 212 -14.30 -14.06 -7.57
CA ARG A 212 -14.74 -13.02 -8.51
C ARG A 212 -13.59 -12.53 -9.36
N GLN A 213 -13.93 -11.98 -10.52
CA GLN A 213 -13.02 -11.14 -11.29
C GLN A 213 -13.41 -9.68 -11.11
N TRP A 214 -12.43 -8.77 -11.16
CA TRP A 214 -12.70 -7.34 -11.24
C TRP A 214 -12.48 -6.82 -12.66
N LEU A 215 -13.29 -5.84 -13.04
CA LEU A 215 -13.33 -5.19 -14.35
C LEU A 215 -13.37 -3.67 -14.12
N THR A 216 -12.76 -2.89 -15.01
CA THR A 216 -12.90 -1.43 -15.03
C THR A 216 -14.08 -0.99 -15.92
#